data_AF-A0A937AVS9-F1
#
_entry.id   AF-A0A937AVS9-F1
#
_cell.length_a   1.000
_cell.length_b   1.000
_cell.length_c   1.000
_cell.angle_alpha   90.00
_cell.angle_beta   90.00
_cell.angle_gamma   90.00
#
_symmetry.space_group_name_H-M   'P 1'
#
loop_
_entity.id
_entity.type
_entity.pdbx_description
1 polymer ?
#
loop_
_entity_poly.entity_id
_entity_poly.type
_entity_poly.pdbx_seq_one_letter_code
_entity_poly.pdbx_strand_id
1 'polypeptide(L)'
;MVAQASGPFRGKGKFGVGCGESRGRGGSHFADYYLASSLEQIWLQQSGSFGVAGIVVETPFLKGGLDRLGVKIEGGKRYEYKSAPESFTETGYTRPARENLQQLLDSLFGQFVNDVARDRRLEPAQLRRLVDTAPHEPEQARRDGLVDRIGYRTDALEDVYQRNGGRRELVTLSEYASDEARPKPRGEVIALGRASGAIVSGRSGGGPLDDEALANSEDVVDALDTASRAKDVRAIVLRIDSPGGTYPAADAIADAVGRARSAGKPVIVSMSDVAASGGYLAAVRADVIVAQPTTITASIGVFSVWPMAQELLTSLGVNVERVSVGHNAGMYSTFQPPTPAQRAAVARELDAVYASFTRQVAEARNLDATRIDAAARGRVFSGVDARRAGLVDELGGLQLALNIAKAKAGIEETKRIEVRRYPDESDRWQRMFEKLLHVAGVDVGPTIRLPREVRETLARFGITLRPGNVRLPPLPPLWR
;
A
#
# COMPACT_ATOMS: atom_id res chain seq x y z
N MET A 1 -11.03 -5.19 -0.25
CA MET A 1 -11.27 -5.89 1.04
C MET A 1 -12.69 -5.73 1.59
N VAL A 2 -13.20 -4.52 1.83
CA VAL A 2 -14.52 -4.33 2.50
C VAL A 2 -15.69 -4.83 1.66
N ALA A 3 -15.67 -4.63 0.33
CA ALA A 3 -16.69 -5.19 -0.57
C ALA A 3 -16.73 -6.73 -0.57
N GLN A 4 -15.61 -7.42 -0.33
CA GLN A 4 -15.60 -8.88 -0.23
C GLN A 4 -16.21 -9.38 1.09
N ALA A 5 -16.22 -8.53 2.13
CA ALA A 5 -16.80 -8.87 3.43
C ALA A 5 -18.33 -8.64 3.49
N SER A 6 -18.89 -7.82 2.58
CA SER A 6 -20.33 -7.53 2.56
C SER A 6 -21.17 -8.76 2.20
N GLY A 7 -20.70 -9.61 1.28
CA GLY A 7 -21.36 -10.87 0.91
C GLY A 7 -21.57 -11.82 2.11
N PRO A 8 -20.49 -12.24 2.81
CA PRO A 8 -20.61 -13.05 4.03
C PRO A 8 -21.41 -12.38 5.16
N PHE A 9 -21.35 -11.04 5.27
CA PHE A 9 -22.15 -10.30 6.24
C PHE A 9 -23.65 -10.43 5.92
N ARG A 10 -24.02 -10.29 4.64
CA ARG A 10 -25.39 -10.47 4.14
C ARG A 10 -25.88 -11.91 4.24
N GLY A 11 -25.00 -12.89 3.98
CA GLY A 11 -25.30 -14.30 4.14
C GLY A 11 -25.71 -14.70 5.56
N LYS A 12 -25.41 -13.88 6.58
CA LYS A 12 -25.84 -14.05 7.97
C LYS A 12 -27.15 -13.34 8.30
N GLY A 13 -27.91 -12.90 7.30
CA GLY A 13 -29.17 -12.16 7.47
C GLY A 13 -29.00 -10.72 7.96
N LYS A 14 -27.77 -10.18 7.94
CA LYS A 14 -27.51 -8.77 8.27
C LYS A 14 -27.53 -7.91 7.00
N PHE A 15 -27.85 -6.64 7.11
CA PHE A 15 -27.90 -5.74 5.96
C PHE A 15 -26.96 -4.55 6.14
N GLY A 16 -26.56 -3.94 5.01
CA GLY A 16 -25.69 -2.77 4.97
C GLY A 16 -26.32 -1.68 4.13
N VAL A 17 -26.30 -0.46 4.64
CA VAL A 17 -26.82 0.74 3.97
C VAL A 17 -25.69 1.75 3.85
N GLY A 18 -25.49 2.30 2.65
CA GLY A 18 -24.58 3.41 2.41
C GLY A 18 -25.38 4.68 2.15
N CYS A 19 -25.01 5.79 2.80
CA CYS A 19 -25.58 7.11 2.52
C CYS A 19 -24.50 8.06 2.03
N GLY A 20 -24.86 9.13 1.32
CA GLY A 20 -23.93 10.18 0.94
C GLY A 20 -24.64 11.39 0.34
N GLU A 21 -24.11 12.58 0.61
CA GLU A 21 -24.63 13.84 0.08
C GLU A 21 -24.43 13.94 -1.43
N SER A 22 -23.33 13.41 -1.94
CA SER A 22 -23.04 13.21 -3.35
C SER A 22 -22.16 11.97 -3.46
N ARG A 23 -22.09 11.39 -4.65
CA ARG A 23 -21.11 10.36 -4.99
C ARG A 23 -20.33 10.87 -6.18
N GLY A 24 -19.00 10.94 -6.12
CA GLY A 24 -18.21 11.38 -7.28
C GLY A 24 -17.93 12.87 -7.41
N ARG A 25 -18.35 13.74 -6.48
CA ARG A 25 -18.05 15.17 -6.57
C ARG A 25 -16.60 15.46 -6.14
N GLY A 26 -15.75 15.93 -7.07
CA GLY A 26 -14.37 16.33 -6.77
C GLY A 26 -13.26 15.35 -7.18
N GLY A 27 -13.56 14.36 -8.03
CA GLY A 27 -12.53 13.57 -8.74
C GLY A 27 -12.05 12.27 -8.07
N SER A 28 -12.46 11.96 -6.83
CA SER A 28 -11.84 10.88 -6.05
C SER A 28 -12.82 9.92 -5.36
N HIS A 29 -13.78 9.31 -6.08
CA HIS A 29 -14.78 8.41 -5.45
C HIS A 29 -15.07 7.10 -6.19
N PHE A 30 -14.18 6.69 -7.10
CA PHE A 30 -14.31 5.42 -7.82
C PHE A 30 -14.29 4.21 -6.85
N ALA A 31 -13.40 4.24 -5.87
CA ALA A 31 -13.31 3.23 -4.81
C ALA A 31 -14.51 3.26 -3.85
N ASP A 32 -15.01 4.45 -3.51
CA ASP A 32 -16.16 4.61 -2.60
C ASP A 32 -17.44 4.01 -3.19
N TYR A 33 -17.67 4.24 -4.49
CA TYR A 33 -18.82 3.66 -5.16
C TYR A 33 -18.68 2.16 -5.35
N TYR A 34 -17.47 1.67 -5.64
CA TYR A 34 -17.19 0.22 -5.68
C TYR A 34 -17.49 -0.48 -4.34
N LEU A 35 -17.19 0.18 -3.22
CA LEU A 35 -17.62 -0.34 -1.92
C LEU A 35 -19.14 -0.28 -1.77
N ALA A 36 -19.73 0.89 -2.06
CA ALA A 36 -21.15 1.12 -1.87
C ALA A 36 -22.03 0.22 -2.73
N SER A 37 -21.60 -0.13 -3.95
CA SER A 37 -22.35 -1.01 -4.85
C SER A 37 -22.58 -2.39 -4.26
N SER A 38 -21.66 -2.86 -3.40
CA SER A 38 -21.78 -4.14 -2.70
C SER A 38 -22.78 -4.14 -1.52
N LEU A 39 -23.24 -2.95 -1.10
CA LEU A 39 -24.23 -2.78 -0.04
C LEU A 39 -25.63 -3.13 -0.56
N GLU A 40 -26.57 -3.34 0.36
CA GLU A 40 -27.94 -3.64 0.00
C GLU A 40 -28.69 -2.41 -0.50
N GLN A 41 -28.41 -1.25 0.09
CA GLN A 41 -29.00 0.02 -0.32
C GLN A 41 -27.97 1.14 -0.35
N ILE A 42 -28.08 2.01 -1.36
CA ILE A 42 -27.37 3.26 -1.50
C ILE A 42 -28.39 4.40 -1.50
N TRP A 43 -28.26 5.28 -0.52
CA TRP A 43 -29.01 6.52 -0.38
C TRP A 43 -28.19 7.69 -0.88
N LEU A 44 -28.80 8.50 -1.74
CA LEU A 44 -28.22 9.72 -2.29
C LEU A 44 -29.10 10.92 -1.91
N GLN A 45 -28.50 12.03 -1.50
CA GLN A 45 -29.27 13.22 -1.13
C GLN A 45 -29.88 13.92 -2.36
N GLN A 46 -31.06 14.52 -2.19
CA GLN A 46 -31.79 15.25 -3.24
C GLN A 46 -30.97 16.39 -3.86
N SER A 47 -30.18 17.09 -3.05
CA SER A 47 -29.30 18.19 -3.49
C SER A 47 -27.94 17.71 -4.02
N GLY A 48 -27.76 16.39 -4.13
CA GLY A 48 -26.53 15.75 -4.51
C GLY A 48 -26.36 15.54 -6.01
N SER A 49 -25.32 14.81 -6.38
CA SER A 49 -25.13 14.29 -7.72
C SER A 49 -24.44 12.92 -7.68
N PHE A 50 -24.59 12.15 -8.75
CA PHE A 50 -23.81 10.95 -9.03
C PHE A 50 -22.78 11.26 -10.13
N GLY A 51 -21.52 11.41 -9.77
CA GLY A 51 -20.41 11.83 -10.64
C GLY A 51 -19.29 10.79 -10.76
N VAL A 52 -19.60 9.49 -10.73
CA VAL A 52 -18.59 8.44 -10.96
C VAL A 52 -18.34 8.32 -12.46
N ALA A 53 -17.25 8.94 -12.95
CA ALA A 53 -17.01 9.18 -14.39
C ALA A 53 -15.86 8.34 -15.02
N GLY A 54 -15.03 7.65 -14.22
CA GLY A 54 -13.96 6.79 -14.73
C GLY A 54 -12.65 6.91 -13.95
N ILE A 55 -11.55 6.46 -14.57
CA ILE A 55 -10.19 6.56 -14.03
C ILE A 55 -9.35 7.40 -14.98
N VAL A 56 -8.67 8.41 -14.45
CA VAL A 56 -7.68 9.21 -15.18
C VAL A 56 -6.38 9.22 -14.40
N VAL A 57 -5.25 9.16 -15.11
CA VAL A 57 -3.92 9.34 -14.55
C VAL A 57 -3.26 10.52 -15.25
N GLU A 58 -3.05 11.59 -14.50
CA GLU A 58 -2.31 12.76 -14.93
C GLU A 58 -0.92 12.72 -14.28
N THR A 59 0.13 12.75 -15.11
CA THR A 59 1.51 12.70 -14.63
C THR A 59 2.25 13.95 -15.09
N PRO A 60 2.82 14.74 -14.18
CA PRO A 60 3.69 15.85 -14.56
C PRO A 60 5.02 15.30 -15.10
N PHE A 61 5.44 15.84 -16.24
CA PHE A 61 6.77 15.59 -16.82
C PHE A 61 7.66 16.80 -16.59
N LEU A 62 8.67 16.64 -15.76
CA LEU A 62 9.49 17.70 -15.20
C LEU A 62 10.74 18.00 -16.04
N LYS A 63 11.12 17.14 -16.98
CA LYS A 63 12.33 17.28 -17.80
C LYS A 63 12.49 18.68 -18.38
N GLY A 64 11.45 19.22 -19.01
CA GLY A 64 11.51 20.55 -19.62
C GLY A 64 11.76 21.68 -18.62
N GLY A 65 11.22 21.56 -17.40
CA GLY A 65 11.48 22.52 -16.31
C GLY A 65 12.89 22.36 -15.73
N LEU A 66 13.32 21.12 -15.51
CA LEU A 66 14.66 20.80 -15.01
C LEU A 66 15.74 21.27 -15.99
N ASP A 67 15.56 21.01 -17.29
CA ASP A 67 16.48 21.48 -18.34
C ASP A 67 16.61 23.01 -18.34
N ARG A 68 15.51 23.75 -18.13
CA ARG A 68 15.54 25.22 -18.04
C ARG A 68 16.27 25.72 -16.80
N LEU A 69 16.21 24.96 -15.71
CA LEU A 69 16.94 25.24 -14.48
C LEU A 69 18.42 24.83 -14.57
N GLY A 70 18.89 24.23 -15.66
CA GLY A 70 20.25 23.68 -15.73
C GLY A 70 20.44 22.44 -14.84
N VAL A 71 19.34 21.69 -14.61
CA VAL A 71 19.36 20.40 -13.93
C VAL A 71 19.13 19.29 -14.96
N LYS A 72 20.16 18.46 -15.19
CA LYS A 72 20.05 17.27 -16.03
C LYS A 72 19.79 16.04 -15.16
N ILE A 73 19.20 15.01 -15.75
CA ILE A 73 19.00 13.73 -15.06
C ILE A 73 19.88 12.70 -15.76
N GLU A 74 20.83 12.14 -15.02
CA GLU A 74 21.69 11.06 -15.47
C GLU A 74 21.17 9.70 -14.99
N GLY A 75 21.71 8.64 -15.58
CA GLY A 75 21.47 7.27 -15.19
C GLY A 75 20.89 6.43 -16.31
N GLY A 76 20.03 5.46 -15.97
CA GLY A 76 19.42 4.58 -16.94
C GLY A 76 18.39 3.63 -16.35
N LYS A 77 17.66 2.99 -17.25
CA LYS A 77 16.69 1.93 -16.94
C LYS A 77 17.03 0.67 -17.73
N ARG A 78 16.39 -0.45 -17.36
CA ARG A 78 16.40 -1.67 -18.16
C ARG A 78 15.03 -1.93 -18.75
N TYR A 79 15.02 -1.94 -20.08
CA TYR A 79 13.88 -2.13 -20.95
C TYR A 79 12.84 -1.02 -20.93
N GLU A 80 11.95 -1.08 -21.90
CA GLU A 80 11.13 0.05 -22.32
C GLU A 80 9.96 0.32 -21.38
N TYR A 81 9.39 -0.69 -20.73
CA TYR A 81 8.22 -0.54 -19.86
C TYR A 81 8.55 -0.08 -18.44
N LYS A 82 9.84 -0.01 -18.06
CA LYS A 82 10.25 0.56 -16.77
C LYS A 82 10.13 2.09 -16.82
N SER A 83 8.92 2.61 -16.70
CA SER A 83 8.61 4.04 -16.91
C SER A 83 8.79 4.94 -15.69
N ALA A 84 9.09 4.39 -14.51
CA ALA A 84 9.24 5.16 -13.26
C ALA A 84 10.14 6.42 -13.37
N PRO A 85 11.31 6.40 -14.06
CA PRO A 85 12.12 7.62 -14.18
C PRO A 85 11.64 8.60 -15.26
N GLU A 86 10.66 8.24 -16.11
CA GLU A 86 10.28 9.03 -17.30
C GLU A 86 9.70 10.40 -16.95
N SER A 87 9.08 10.58 -15.79
CA SER A 87 8.65 11.90 -15.33
C SER A 87 9.81 12.90 -15.19
N PHE A 88 11.05 12.40 -15.04
CA PHE A 88 12.26 13.22 -14.94
C PHE A 88 13.09 13.19 -16.23
N THR A 89 13.06 12.10 -16.99
CA THR A 89 13.91 11.89 -18.17
C THR A 89 13.22 12.14 -19.50
N GLU A 90 11.90 12.24 -19.55
CA GLU A 90 11.10 12.44 -20.75
C GLU A 90 10.19 13.69 -20.62
N THR A 91 9.68 14.18 -21.74
CA THR A 91 8.72 15.31 -21.78
C THR A 91 7.26 14.86 -21.89
N GLY A 92 7.02 13.55 -21.97
CA GLY A 92 5.71 12.93 -22.04
C GLY A 92 5.85 11.40 -22.07
N TYR A 93 4.72 10.69 -22.03
CA TYR A 93 4.74 9.22 -22.08
C TYR A 93 5.38 8.72 -23.37
N THR A 94 6.38 7.85 -23.23
CA THR A 94 6.85 7.02 -24.34
C THR A 94 5.73 6.08 -24.82
N ARG A 95 5.81 5.59 -26.07
CA ARG A 95 4.81 4.65 -26.60
C ARG A 95 4.64 3.40 -25.70
N PRO A 96 5.72 2.72 -25.26
CA PRO A 96 5.60 1.55 -24.37
C PRO A 96 5.00 1.89 -23.00
N ALA A 97 5.39 3.02 -22.41
CA ALA A 97 4.83 3.46 -21.13
C ALA A 97 3.33 3.74 -21.23
N ARG A 98 2.89 4.44 -22.30
CA ARG A 98 1.48 4.70 -22.56
C ARG A 98 0.69 3.41 -22.77
N GLU A 99 1.22 2.49 -23.55
CA GLU A 99 0.59 1.20 -23.84
C GLU A 99 0.35 0.39 -22.56
N ASN A 100 1.39 0.21 -21.72
CA ASN A 100 1.25 -0.57 -20.50
C ASN A 100 0.39 0.12 -19.44
N LEU A 101 0.46 1.46 -19.32
CA LEU A 101 -0.44 2.20 -18.44
C LEU A 101 -1.90 2.09 -18.92
N GLN A 102 -2.16 2.23 -20.22
CA GLN A 102 -3.51 2.08 -20.78
C GLN A 102 -4.06 0.67 -20.50
N GLN A 103 -3.25 -0.37 -20.73
CA GLN A 103 -3.63 -1.75 -20.42
C GLN A 103 -3.99 -1.93 -18.94
N LEU A 104 -3.20 -1.34 -18.03
CA LEU A 104 -3.49 -1.37 -16.60
C LEU A 104 -4.83 -0.68 -16.31
N LEU A 105 -5.06 0.52 -16.84
CA LEU A 105 -6.29 1.28 -16.63
C LEU A 105 -7.52 0.55 -17.17
N ASP A 106 -7.43 -0.02 -18.38
CA ASP A 106 -8.51 -0.81 -18.99
C ASP A 106 -8.85 -2.04 -18.15
N SER A 107 -7.83 -2.70 -17.61
CA SER A 107 -7.98 -3.86 -16.72
C SER A 107 -8.67 -3.47 -15.41
N LEU A 108 -8.20 -2.41 -14.73
CA LEU A 108 -8.80 -1.92 -13.49
C LEU A 108 -10.24 -1.42 -13.69
N PHE A 109 -10.49 -0.64 -14.74
CA PHE A 109 -11.81 -0.14 -15.07
C PHE A 109 -12.76 -1.27 -15.48
N GLY A 110 -12.27 -2.24 -16.25
CA GLY A 110 -13.03 -3.44 -16.62
C GLY A 110 -13.49 -4.23 -15.40
N GLN A 111 -12.61 -4.40 -14.40
CA GLN A 111 -12.98 -5.07 -13.14
C GLN A 111 -14.05 -4.31 -12.37
N PHE A 112 -13.89 -2.99 -12.23
CA PHE A 112 -14.92 -2.15 -11.64
C PHE A 112 -16.26 -2.31 -12.35
N VAL A 113 -16.28 -2.21 -13.68
CA VAL A 113 -17.53 -2.32 -14.45
C VAL A 113 -18.18 -3.67 -14.20
N ASN A 114 -17.42 -4.76 -14.27
CA ASN A 114 -17.98 -6.11 -14.10
C ASN A 114 -18.55 -6.34 -12.69
N ASP A 115 -17.80 -5.94 -11.66
CA ASP A 115 -18.20 -6.15 -10.27
C ASP A 115 -19.37 -5.26 -9.86
N VAL A 116 -19.35 -3.98 -10.23
CA VAL A 116 -20.45 -3.05 -9.96
C VAL A 116 -21.69 -3.43 -10.75
N ALA A 117 -21.56 -3.81 -12.03
CA ALA A 117 -22.68 -4.25 -12.84
C ALA A 117 -23.37 -5.48 -12.23
N ARG A 118 -22.59 -6.46 -11.76
CA ARG A 118 -23.11 -7.63 -11.02
C ARG A 118 -23.86 -7.19 -9.77
N ASP A 119 -23.25 -6.36 -8.93
CA ASP A 119 -23.82 -6.00 -7.62
C ASP A 119 -25.06 -5.11 -7.75
N ARG A 120 -25.10 -4.25 -8.77
CA ARG A 120 -26.24 -3.37 -9.11
C ARG A 120 -27.27 -4.00 -10.06
N ARG A 121 -27.03 -5.24 -10.51
CA ARG A 121 -27.88 -5.99 -11.47
C ARG A 121 -28.10 -5.21 -12.77
N LEU A 122 -27.03 -4.62 -13.29
CA LEU A 122 -26.99 -3.90 -14.57
C LEU A 122 -26.19 -4.72 -15.58
N GLU A 123 -26.44 -4.49 -16.88
CA GLU A 123 -25.54 -4.99 -17.91
C GLU A 123 -24.22 -4.20 -17.91
N PRO A 124 -23.04 -4.84 -18.04
CA PRO A 124 -21.75 -4.14 -18.07
C PRO A 124 -21.67 -3.00 -19.10
N ALA A 125 -22.27 -3.20 -20.28
CA ALA A 125 -22.33 -2.19 -21.33
C ALA A 125 -23.23 -0.99 -20.95
N GLN A 126 -24.30 -1.23 -20.18
CA GLN A 126 -25.14 -0.15 -19.65
C GLN A 126 -24.39 0.67 -18.60
N LEU A 127 -23.71 0.00 -17.66
CA LEU A 127 -22.94 0.69 -16.64
C LEU A 127 -21.84 1.58 -17.25
N ARG A 128 -21.15 1.10 -18.30
CA ARG A 128 -20.17 1.92 -19.04
C ARG A 128 -20.80 3.21 -19.57
N ARG A 129 -21.93 3.11 -20.28
CA ARG A 129 -22.63 4.30 -20.79
C ARG A 129 -23.04 5.27 -19.68
N LEU A 130 -23.47 4.75 -18.53
CA LEU A 130 -23.84 5.58 -17.37
C LEU A 130 -22.62 6.29 -16.78
N VAL A 131 -21.48 5.61 -16.69
CA VAL A 131 -20.22 6.24 -16.27
C VAL A 131 -19.78 7.32 -17.26
N ASP A 132 -19.86 7.05 -18.57
CA ASP A 132 -19.44 7.98 -19.64
C ASP A 132 -20.31 9.24 -19.71
N THR A 133 -21.54 9.19 -19.18
CA THR A 133 -22.51 10.31 -19.18
C THR A 133 -22.65 10.98 -17.82
N ALA A 134 -21.82 10.63 -16.85
CA ALA A 134 -21.78 11.30 -15.55
C ALA A 134 -21.38 12.80 -15.72
N PRO A 135 -21.87 13.72 -14.87
CA PRO A 135 -22.69 13.46 -13.70
C PRO A 135 -24.19 13.28 -13.99
N HIS A 136 -24.85 12.51 -13.13
CA HIS A 136 -26.31 12.28 -13.14
C HIS A 136 -26.97 12.95 -11.94
N GLU A 137 -28.12 13.56 -12.18
CA GLU A 137 -29.02 14.04 -11.13
C GLU A 137 -29.50 12.86 -10.26
N PRO A 138 -29.78 13.05 -8.96
CA PRO A 138 -30.11 11.96 -8.05
C PRO A 138 -31.28 11.08 -8.53
N GLU A 139 -32.35 11.69 -9.01
CA GLU A 139 -33.50 10.94 -9.53
C GLU A 139 -33.18 10.14 -10.80
N GLN A 140 -32.28 10.65 -11.65
CA GLN A 140 -31.79 9.90 -12.81
C GLN A 140 -30.95 8.70 -12.35
N ALA A 141 -30.01 8.92 -11.43
CA ALA A 141 -29.18 7.86 -10.88
C ALA A 141 -30.01 6.76 -10.20
N ARG A 142 -31.13 7.11 -9.55
CA ARG A 142 -32.07 6.13 -8.98
C ARG A 142 -32.81 5.36 -10.07
N ARG A 143 -33.33 6.04 -11.10
CA ARG A 143 -34.02 5.40 -12.23
C ARG A 143 -33.11 4.41 -12.98
N ASP A 144 -31.85 4.76 -13.12
CA ASP A 144 -30.84 3.94 -13.82
C ASP A 144 -30.23 2.83 -12.96
N GLY A 145 -30.67 2.70 -11.71
CA GLY A 145 -30.21 1.65 -10.79
C GLY A 145 -28.82 1.89 -10.19
N LEU A 146 -28.22 3.07 -10.38
CA LEU A 146 -26.94 3.44 -9.78
C LEU A 146 -27.05 3.63 -8.26
N VAL A 147 -28.21 4.08 -7.78
CA VAL A 147 -28.56 4.20 -6.36
C VAL A 147 -29.97 3.68 -6.10
N ASP A 148 -30.35 3.46 -4.84
CA ASP A 148 -31.60 2.79 -4.46
C ASP A 148 -32.67 3.74 -3.93
N ARG A 149 -32.25 4.79 -3.22
CA ARG A 149 -33.13 5.73 -2.51
C ARG A 149 -32.59 7.14 -2.59
N ILE A 150 -33.52 8.10 -2.67
CA ILE A 150 -33.21 9.51 -2.51
C ILE A 150 -33.69 9.95 -1.13
N GLY A 151 -32.81 10.60 -0.37
CA GLY A 151 -33.11 11.03 0.99
C GLY A 151 -31.87 11.45 1.76
N TYR A 152 -32.09 12.00 2.94
CA TYR A 152 -31.03 12.42 3.85
C TYR A 152 -30.51 11.24 4.66
N ARG A 153 -29.35 11.44 5.31
CA ARG A 153 -28.78 10.48 6.25
C ARG A 153 -29.78 10.07 7.35
N THR A 154 -30.62 10.99 7.80
CA THR A 154 -31.66 10.74 8.80
C THR A 154 -32.69 9.73 8.30
N ASP A 155 -33.08 9.82 7.03
CA ASP A 155 -34.08 8.94 6.42
C ASP A 155 -33.52 7.51 6.29
N ALA A 156 -32.25 7.41 5.86
CA ALA A 156 -31.54 6.14 5.80
C ALA A 156 -31.39 5.47 7.17
N LEU A 157 -31.13 6.26 8.22
CA LEU A 157 -31.04 5.75 9.59
C LEU A 157 -32.39 5.30 10.13
N GLU A 158 -33.46 6.02 9.84
CA GLU A 158 -34.80 5.63 10.24
C GLU A 158 -35.22 4.31 9.57
N ASP A 159 -34.91 4.11 8.27
CA ASP A 159 -35.11 2.81 7.60
C ASP A 159 -34.36 1.67 8.31
N VAL A 160 -33.09 1.91 8.69
CA VAL A 160 -32.30 0.93 9.46
C VAL A 160 -32.97 0.60 10.80
N TYR A 161 -33.47 1.60 11.53
CA TYR A 161 -34.13 1.37 12.82
C TYR A 161 -35.46 0.62 12.68
N GLN A 162 -36.27 0.97 11.69
CA GLN A 162 -37.54 0.27 11.42
C GLN A 162 -37.28 -1.21 11.10
N ARG A 163 -36.32 -1.49 10.22
CA ARG A 163 -35.92 -2.86 9.85
C ARG A 163 -35.33 -3.68 11.00
N ASN A 164 -34.71 -3.01 11.97
CA ASN A 164 -34.09 -3.65 13.13
C ASN A 164 -35.03 -3.74 14.35
N GLY A 165 -36.31 -3.38 14.19
CA GLY A 165 -37.30 -3.43 15.26
C GLY A 165 -37.09 -2.40 16.36
N GLY A 166 -36.44 -1.27 16.05
CA GLY A 166 -36.26 -0.14 16.96
C GLY A 166 -34.87 0.49 16.90
N ARG A 167 -34.75 1.62 17.61
CA ARG A 167 -33.48 2.36 17.73
C ARG A 167 -32.45 1.55 18.51
N ARG A 168 -31.23 1.55 18.00
CA ARG A 168 -30.05 0.99 18.67
C ARG A 168 -28.95 2.02 18.70
N GLU A 169 -28.06 1.90 19.68
CA GLU A 169 -26.83 2.67 19.71
C GLU A 169 -25.96 2.29 18.51
N LEU A 170 -25.54 3.30 17.75
CA LEU A 170 -24.59 3.12 16.67
C LEU A 170 -23.19 3.18 17.25
N VAL A 171 -22.37 2.20 16.90
CA VAL A 171 -20.94 2.20 17.20
C VAL A 171 -20.16 2.45 15.92
N THR A 172 -19.13 3.27 16.01
CA THR A 172 -18.19 3.43 14.90
C THR A 172 -17.38 2.15 14.72
N LEU A 173 -16.81 1.97 13.53
CA LEU A 173 -15.94 0.82 13.26
C LEU A 173 -14.69 0.84 14.17
N SER A 174 -14.18 2.03 14.50
CA SER A 174 -13.03 2.21 15.39
C SER A 174 -13.37 1.78 16.81
N GLU A 175 -14.49 2.25 17.38
CA GLU A 175 -14.95 1.83 18.70
C GLU A 175 -15.20 0.31 18.76
N TYR A 176 -15.81 -0.24 17.72
CA TYR A 176 -16.05 -1.68 17.60
C TYR A 176 -14.76 -2.51 17.49
N ALA A 177 -13.70 -1.94 16.92
CA ALA A 177 -12.39 -2.58 16.80
C ALA A 177 -11.56 -2.48 18.10
N SER A 178 -11.72 -1.41 18.87
CA SER A 178 -11.01 -1.17 20.13
C SER A 178 -11.64 -1.80 21.37
N ASP A 179 -12.84 -2.36 21.25
CA ASP A 179 -13.55 -2.98 22.37
C ASP A 179 -12.78 -4.18 22.95
N GLU A 180 -12.17 -3.98 24.14
CA GLU A 180 -11.41 -5.00 24.85
C GLU A 180 -12.27 -6.14 25.42
N ALA A 181 -13.57 -5.90 25.64
CA ALA A 181 -14.51 -6.92 26.10
C ALA A 181 -14.80 -7.96 25.00
N ARG A 182 -14.41 -7.66 23.77
CA ARG A 182 -14.59 -8.57 22.64
C ARG A 182 -13.73 -9.83 22.83
N PRO A 183 -14.31 -11.03 22.63
CA PRO A 183 -13.55 -12.28 22.75
C PRO A 183 -12.36 -12.27 21.79
N LYS A 184 -11.15 -12.14 22.33
CA LYS A 184 -9.92 -12.29 21.54
C LYS A 184 -9.87 -13.75 21.09
N PRO A 185 -9.77 -14.03 19.78
CA PRO A 185 -9.69 -15.40 19.32
C PRO A 185 -8.45 -16.06 19.92
N ARG A 186 -8.66 -17.07 20.75
CA ARG A 186 -7.61 -17.93 21.30
C ARG A 186 -7.49 -19.16 20.40
N GLY A 187 -6.28 -19.53 20.03
CA GLY A 187 -6.01 -20.67 19.17
C GLY A 187 -4.58 -20.68 18.66
N GLU A 188 -4.34 -21.50 17.65
CA GLU A 188 -3.06 -21.54 16.92
C GLU A 188 -2.75 -20.15 16.32
N VAL A 189 -1.47 -19.76 16.35
CA VAL A 189 -1.06 -18.41 15.98
C VAL A 189 -0.63 -18.35 14.52
N ILE A 190 -1.14 -17.36 13.80
CA ILE A 190 -0.61 -16.95 12.49
C ILE A 190 0.03 -15.57 12.65
N ALA A 191 1.31 -15.48 12.31
CA ALA A 191 2.03 -14.22 12.34
C ALA A 191 1.64 -13.36 11.14
N LEU A 192 1.44 -12.06 11.37
CA LEU A 192 1.17 -11.06 10.35
C LEU A 192 2.32 -10.04 10.32
N GLY A 193 3.19 -10.16 9.33
CA GLY A 193 4.20 -9.15 9.00
C GLY A 193 3.65 -8.12 8.01
N ARG A 194 4.21 -6.91 8.02
CA ARG A 194 3.86 -5.86 7.05
C ARG A 194 5.12 -5.24 6.43
N ALA A 195 5.08 -5.04 5.11
CA ALA A 195 6.01 -4.21 4.37
C ALA A 195 5.19 -3.14 3.63
N SER A 196 5.10 -1.94 4.22
CA SER A 196 4.28 -0.83 3.71
C SER A 196 5.17 0.34 3.33
N GLY A 197 4.94 0.92 2.16
CA GLY A 197 5.73 2.05 1.65
C GLY A 197 6.97 1.63 0.86
N ALA A 198 7.84 2.59 0.56
CA ALA A 198 9.04 2.33 -0.23
C ALA A 198 10.04 1.48 0.57
N ILE A 199 10.56 0.42 -0.03
CA ILE A 199 11.50 -0.51 0.61
C ILE A 199 12.91 0.09 0.60
N VAL A 200 13.45 0.35 1.78
CA VAL A 200 14.77 0.97 1.95
C VAL A 200 15.66 0.10 2.82
N SER A 201 16.97 0.21 2.58
CA SER A 201 17.97 -0.47 3.40
C SER A 201 18.08 0.21 4.76
N GLY A 202 18.36 -0.58 5.79
CA GLY A 202 18.52 -0.11 7.16
C GLY A 202 17.34 -0.45 8.05
N ARG A 203 17.37 0.15 9.25
CA ARG A 203 16.39 0.00 10.32
C ARG A 203 15.73 1.34 10.62
N SER A 204 14.45 1.31 10.99
CA SER A 204 13.74 2.52 11.41
C SER A 204 14.34 3.07 12.71
N GLY A 205 14.36 4.40 12.85
CA GLY A 205 14.86 5.10 14.04
C GLY A 205 13.98 4.89 15.28
N GLY A 206 12.77 4.35 15.10
CA GLY A 206 11.72 4.18 16.09
C GLY A 206 11.18 5.51 16.65
N GLY A 207 11.42 6.63 15.96
CA GLY A 207 11.00 7.96 16.40
C GLY A 207 9.59 8.32 15.95
N PRO A 208 8.92 9.29 16.61
CA PRO A 208 7.65 9.85 16.12
C PRO A 208 7.77 10.63 14.80
N LEU A 209 9.00 10.82 14.30
CA LEU A 209 9.31 11.37 12.98
C LEU A 209 9.72 10.30 11.97
N ASP A 210 9.68 9.01 12.35
CA ASP A 210 9.90 7.93 11.39
C ASP A 210 8.77 7.95 10.36
N ASP A 211 9.15 7.95 9.09
CA ASP A 211 8.20 7.98 7.98
C ASP A 211 7.47 6.63 7.89
N GLU A 212 6.19 6.62 8.26
CA GLU A 212 5.31 5.45 8.07
C GLU A 212 5.19 5.03 6.59
N ALA A 213 5.63 5.87 5.65
CA ALA A 213 5.71 5.58 4.23
C ALA A 213 6.98 4.81 3.80
N LEU A 214 7.82 4.36 4.74
CA LEU A 214 9.02 3.55 4.46
C LEU A 214 8.94 2.16 5.09
N ALA A 215 9.27 1.15 4.28
CA ALA A 215 9.50 -0.23 4.72
C ALA A 215 11.01 -0.47 4.89
N ASN A 216 11.53 -0.24 6.09
CA ASN A 216 12.91 -0.55 6.44
C ASN A 216 13.13 -2.07 6.41
N SER A 217 14.05 -2.54 5.57
CA SER A 217 14.21 -3.98 5.34
C SER A 217 14.64 -4.74 6.58
N GLU A 218 15.47 -4.16 7.44
CA GLU A 218 15.93 -4.85 8.66
C GLU A 218 14.76 -5.13 9.60
N ASP A 219 13.82 -4.20 9.77
CA ASP A 219 12.64 -4.41 10.62
C ASP A 219 11.73 -5.50 10.07
N VAL A 220 11.55 -5.55 8.75
CA VAL A 220 10.74 -6.59 8.10
C VAL A 220 11.43 -7.96 8.20
N VAL A 221 12.75 -8.01 7.98
CA VAL A 221 13.56 -9.22 8.10
C VAL A 221 13.53 -9.75 9.54
N ASP A 222 13.75 -8.87 10.53
CA ASP A 222 13.72 -9.23 11.95
C ASP A 222 12.33 -9.73 12.37
N ALA A 223 11.26 -9.12 11.86
CA ALA A 223 9.89 -9.56 12.10
C ALA A 223 9.64 -10.97 11.53
N LEU A 224 10.07 -11.25 10.31
CA LEU A 224 9.97 -12.56 9.67
C LEU A 224 10.80 -13.61 10.42
N ASP A 225 12.03 -13.28 10.82
CA ASP A 225 12.92 -14.19 11.53
C ASP A 225 12.41 -14.50 12.94
N THR A 226 11.89 -13.50 13.64
CA THR A 226 11.27 -13.68 14.96
C THR A 226 10.03 -14.55 14.86
N ALA A 227 9.14 -14.28 13.91
CA ALA A 227 7.96 -15.10 13.66
C ALA A 227 8.33 -16.54 13.25
N SER A 228 9.40 -16.71 12.48
CA SER A 228 9.86 -18.03 12.05
C SER A 228 10.41 -18.88 13.21
N ARG A 229 11.07 -18.26 14.21
CA ARG A 229 11.63 -18.95 15.38
C ARG A 229 10.62 -19.19 16.49
N ALA A 230 9.50 -18.45 16.48
CA ALA A 230 8.44 -18.61 17.46
C ALA A 230 7.79 -20.01 17.35
N LYS A 231 7.75 -20.73 18.48
CA LYS A 231 7.25 -22.13 18.53
C LYS A 231 5.73 -22.21 18.39
N ASP A 232 5.01 -21.20 18.84
CA ASP A 232 3.55 -21.09 18.80
C ASP A 232 3.00 -20.59 17.46
N VAL A 233 3.83 -19.90 16.66
CA VAL A 233 3.48 -19.46 15.30
C VAL A 233 3.44 -20.66 14.36
N ARG A 234 2.33 -20.87 13.66
CA ARG A 234 2.13 -22.00 12.75
C ARG A 234 2.34 -21.67 11.28
N ALA A 235 2.10 -20.43 10.90
CA ALA A 235 2.34 -19.89 9.57
C ALA A 235 2.55 -18.38 9.64
N ILE A 236 3.10 -17.81 8.57
CA ILE A 236 3.37 -16.39 8.43
C ILE A 236 2.57 -15.87 7.24
N VAL A 237 1.87 -14.76 7.44
CA VAL A 237 1.32 -13.94 6.36
C VAL A 237 2.12 -12.64 6.28
N LEU A 238 2.76 -12.39 5.14
CA LEU A 238 3.43 -11.11 4.86
C LEU A 238 2.51 -10.24 4.01
N ARG A 239 2.00 -9.14 4.58
CA ARG A 239 1.20 -8.17 3.85
C ARG A 239 2.10 -7.11 3.22
N ILE A 240 2.05 -6.97 1.90
CA ILE A 240 2.88 -6.02 1.15
C ILE A 240 2.00 -4.93 0.54
N ASP A 241 2.35 -3.67 0.81
CA ASP A 241 1.78 -2.48 0.19
C ASP A 241 2.91 -1.52 -0.21
N SER A 242 3.60 -1.83 -1.30
CA SER A 242 4.86 -1.19 -1.67
C SER A 242 5.01 -0.99 -3.18
N PRO A 243 5.41 0.22 -3.64
CA PRO A 243 5.82 0.45 -5.03
C PRO A 243 7.20 -0.14 -5.35
N GLY A 244 7.88 -0.73 -4.36
CA GLY A 244 9.24 -1.21 -4.44
C GLY A 244 10.21 -0.31 -3.71
N GLY A 245 11.46 -0.26 -4.17
CA GLY A 245 12.53 0.45 -3.50
C GLY A 245 13.89 -0.08 -3.91
N THR A 246 14.87 -0.08 -3.01
CA THR A 246 16.22 -0.54 -3.34
C THR A 246 16.25 -2.06 -3.53
N TYR A 247 17.01 -2.50 -4.54
CA TYR A 247 17.13 -3.93 -4.84
C TYR A 247 17.68 -4.74 -3.66
N PRO A 248 18.78 -4.35 -2.98
CA PRO A 248 19.33 -5.12 -1.87
C PRO A 248 18.36 -5.27 -0.69
N ALA A 249 17.59 -4.22 -0.37
CA ALA A 249 16.62 -4.26 0.72
C ALA A 249 15.46 -5.23 0.42
N ALA A 250 14.93 -5.19 -0.80
CA ALA A 250 13.90 -6.12 -1.24
C ALA A 250 14.39 -7.57 -1.34
N ASP A 251 15.62 -7.78 -1.80
CA ASP A 251 16.27 -9.10 -1.87
C ASP A 251 16.49 -9.69 -0.46
N ALA A 252 16.86 -8.87 0.52
CA ALA A 252 16.98 -9.29 1.92
C ALA A 252 15.64 -9.76 2.51
N ILE A 253 14.53 -9.08 2.19
CA ILE A 253 13.19 -9.52 2.59
C ILE A 253 12.82 -10.84 1.89
N ALA A 254 13.09 -10.96 0.59
CA ALA A 254 12.85 -12.19 -0.16
C ALA A 254 13.64 -13.37 0.43
N ASP A 255 14.89 -13.14 0.82
CA ASP A 255 15.72 -14.12 1.51
C ASP A 255 15.11 -14.54 2.85
N ALA A 256 14.68 -13.60 3.69
CA ALA A 256 14.01 -13.90 4.96
C ALA A 256 12.73 -14.72 4.78
N VAL A 257 11.92 -14.41 3.76
CA VAL A 257 10.77 -15.23 3.36
C VAL A 257 11.21 -16.66 3.02
N GLY A 258 12.26 -16.81 2.21
CA GLY A 258 12.82 -18.11 1.84
C GLY A 258 13.36 -18.91 3.04
N ARG A 259 14.03 -18.24 3.99
CA ARG A 259 14.52 -18.85 5.23
C ARG A 259 13.39 -19.32 6.14
N ALA A 260 12.35 -18.51 6.30
CA ALA A 260 11.17 -18.90 7.09
C ALA A 260 10.47 -20.13 6.51
N ARG A 261 10.31 -20.17 5.17
CA ARG A 261 9.79 -21.33 4.45
C ARG A 261 10.68 -22.57 4.65
N SER A 262 11.99 -22.41 4.54
CA SER A 262 12.97 -23.50 4.73
C SER A 262 12.99 -24.03 6.17
N ALA A 263 12.63 -23.19 7.15
CA ALA A 263 12.43 -23.58 8.54
C ALA A 263 11.10 -24.32 8.80
N GLY A 264 10.33 -24.64 7.75
CA GLY A 264 9.09 -25.39 7.83
C GLY A 264 7.87 -24.54 8.21
N LYS A 265 7.97 -23.21 8.19
CA LYS A 265 6.83 -22.30 8.41
C LYS A 265 6.25 -21.91 7.05
N PRO A 266 4.99 -22.24 6.72
CA PRO A 266 4.36 -21.75 5.51
C PRO A 266 4.33 -20.21 5.49
N VAL A 267 4.77 -19.60 4.39
CA VAL A 267 4.75 -18.15 4.20
C VAL A 267 3.83 -17.77 3.05
N ILE A 268 2.79 -17.01 3.35
CA ILE A 268 1.80 -16.53 2.37
C ILE A 268 1.91 -15.02 2.24
N VAL A 269 2.11 -14.55 1.01
CA VAL A 269 2.10 -13.10 0.75
C VAL A 269 0.68 -12.66 0.43
N SER A 270 0.23 -11.56 1.04
CA SER A 270 -0.99 -10.85 0.67
C SER A 270 -0.62 -9.47 0.13
N MET A 271 -0.74 -9.29 -1.18
CA MET A 271 -0.54 -8.01 -1.83
C MET A 271 -1.78 -7.12 -1.61
N SER A 272 -1.52 -5.89 -1.20
CA SER A 272 -2.51 -4.84 -0.94
C SER A 272 -2.78 -4.07 -2.23
N ASP A 273 -2.78 -2.73 -2.20
CA ASP A 273 -3.07 -1.91 -3.38
C ASP A 273 -1.90 -1.95 -4.35
N VAL A 274 -0.65 -1.92 -3.85
CA VAL A 274 0.55 -2.02 -4.68
C VAL A 274 1.53 -3.06 -4.11
N ALA A 275 2.12 -3.89 -4.98
CA ALA A 275 3.25 -4.75 -4.64
C ALA A 275 4.12 -4.94 -5.89
N ALA A 276 4.78 -3.85 -6.31
CA ALA A 276 5.51 -3.77 -7.57
C ALA A 276 7.01 -3.61 -7.35
N SER A 277 7.82 -3.90 -8.37
CA SER A 277 9.29 -3.77 -8.35
C SER A 277 9.89 -4.53 -7.15
N GLY A 278 10.60 -3.87 -6.25
CA GLY A 278 11.10 -4.47 -5.01
C GLY A 278 10.01 -5.11 -4.13
N GLY A 279 8.77 -4.62 -4.16
CA GLY A 279 7.65 -5.22 -3.43
C GLY A 279 7.24 -6.57 -4.01
N TYR A 280 7.34 -6.74 -5.34
CA TYR A 280 7.17 -8.04 -5.98
C TYR A 280 8.36 -8.96 -5.66
N LEU A 281 9.60 -8.44 -5.74
CA LEU A 281 10.82 -9.18 -5.37
C LEU A 281 10.73 -9.76 -3.95
N ALA A 282 10.33 -8.95 -2.97
CA ALA A 282 10.14 -9.37 -1.57
C ALA A 282 9.14 -10.54 -1.42
N ALA A 283 8.23 -10.72 -2.37
CA ALA A 283 7.22 -11.77 -2.35
C ALA A 283 7.63 -13.09 -3.01
N VAL A 284 8.62 -13.08 -3.92
CA VAL A 284 8.79 -14.16 -4.90
C VAL A 284 9.04 -15.53 -4.27
N ARG A 285 9.68 -15.59 -3.09
CA ARG A 285 10.04 -16.84 -2.42
C ARG A 285 8.94 -17.43 -1.52
N ALA A 286 7.77 -16.79 -1.45
CA ALA A 286 6.64 -17.27 -0.66
C ALA A 286 6.04 -18.58 -1.21
N ASP A 287 5.35 -19.34 -0.36
CA ASP A 287 4.65 -20.56 -0.79
C ASP A 287 3.45 -20.25 -1.70
N VAL A 288 2.77 -19.13 -1.42
CA VAL A 288 1.63 -18.63 -2.19
C VAL A 288 1.65 -17.11 -2.17
N ILE A 289 1.43 -16.50 -3.33
CA ILE A 289 1.22 -15.07 -3.52
C ILE A 289 -0.26 -14.82 -3.81
N VAL A 290 -0.94 -14.12 -2.91
CA VAL A 290 -2.34 -13.70 -3.08
C VAL A 290 -2.36 -12.22 -3.42
N ALA A 291 -3.06 -11.82 -4.48
CA ALA A 291 -3.26 -10.42 -4.84
C ALA A 291 -4.74 -10.09 -5.01
N GLN A 292 -5.13 -8.85 -4.70
CA GLN A 292 -6.48 -8.40 -5.04
C GLN A 292 -6.59 -8.28 -6.57
N PRO A 293 -7.77 -8.46 -7.17
CA PRO A 293 -7.96 -8.30 -8.61
C PRO A 293 -7.41 -6.97 -9.15
N THR A 294 -7.50 -5.91 -8.35
CA THR A 294 -7.06 -4.55 -8.66
C THR A 294 -5.67 -4.18 -8.14
N THR A 295 -4.94 -5.10 -7.50
CA THR A 295 -3.55 -4.86 -7.05
C THR A 295 -2.67 -4.46 -8.24
N ILE A 296 -1.82 -3.45 -8.10
CA ILE A 296 -0.78 -3.13 -9.08
C ILE A 296 0.52 -3.85 -8.67
N THR A 297 1.00 -4.76 -9.50
CA THR A 297 2.17 -5.62 -9.18
C THR A 297 3.13 -5.78 -10.36
N ALA A 298 4.06 -6.74 -10.25
CA ALA A 298 5.18 -6.99 -11.15
C ALA A 298 6.18 -5.83 -11.19
N SER A 299 6.20 -5.01 -12.24
CA SER A 299 7.25 -4.03 -12.52
C SER A 299 8.66 -4.61 -12.41
N ILE A 300 8.84 -5.84 -12.91
CA ILE A 300 10.10 -6.58 -12.87
C ILE A 300 11.09 -5.90 -13.82
N GLY A 301 11.91 -5.03 -13.24
CA GLY A 301 12.85 -4.18 -13.95
C GLY A 301 13.55 -3.23 -12.98
N VAL A 302 14.63 -2.61 -13.45
CA VAL A 302 15.50 -1.77 -12.63
C VAL A 302 15.78 -0.45 -13.33
N PHE A 303 15.96 0.60 -12.55
CA PHE A 303 16.47 1.87 -13.00
C PHE A 303 17.33 2.49 -11.90
N SER A 304 18.19 3.42 -12.28
CA SER A 304 18.94 4.30 -11.39
C SER A 304 19.03 5.65 -12.07
N VAL A 305 18.65 6.72 -11.37
CA VAL A 305 18.77 8.09 -11.88
C VAL A 305 19.22 9.03 -10.77
N TRP A 306 19.97 10.08 -11.13
CA TRP A 306 20.36 11.13 -10.20
C TRP A 306 20.42 12.50 -10.91
N PRO A 307 20.14 13.59 -10.19
CA PRO A 307 20.21 14.93 -10.77
C PRO A 307 21.65 15.42 -10.87
N MET A 308 21.93 16.15 -11.95
CA MET A 308 23.14 16.92 -12.17
C MET A 308 22.81 18.40 -12.27
N ALA A 309 23.28 19.18 -11.31
CA ALA A 309 23.00 20.60 -11.17
C ALA A 309 24.22 21.49 -11.49
N GLN A 310 25.18 20.98 -12.28
CA GLN A 310 26.39 21.75 -12.62
C GLN A 310 26.05 23.09 -13.29
N GLU A 311 25.16 23.06 -14.29
CA GLU A 311 24.75 24.25 -15.05
C GLU A 311 23.97 25.21 -14.15
N LEU A 312 23.05 24.68 -13.32
CA LEU A 312 22.34 25.47 -12.31
C LEU A 312 23.31 26.23 -11.41
N LEU A 313 24.25 25.53 -10.78
CA LEU A 313 25.20 26.14 -9.85
C LEU A 313 26.09 27.17 -10.54
N THR A 314 26.56 26.86 -11.74
CA THR A 314 27.34 27.80 -12.56
C THR A 314 26.54 29.08 -12.84
N SER A 315 25.25 28.96 -13.18
CA SER A 315 24.38 30.11 -13.43
C SER A 315 24.15 30.99 -12.19
N LEU A 316 24.28 30.40 -10.99
CA LEU A 316 24.18 31.09 -9.70
C LEU A 316 25.54 31.65 -9.22
N GLY A 317 26.60 31.51 -10.01
CA GLY A 317 27.95 31.93 -9.62
C GLY A 317 28.60 31.03 -8.56
N VAL A 318 28.07 29.84 -8.33
CA VAL A 318 28.63 28.86 -7.38
C VAL A 318 29.69 28.03 -8.08
N ASN A 319 30.94 28.17 -7.65
CA ASN A 319 32.03 27.32 -8.11
C ASN A 319 32.09 26.02 -7.31
N VAL A 320 32.24 24.88 -7.98
CA VAL A 320 32.39 23.57 -7.34
C VAL A 320 33.77 22.99 -7.65
N GLU A 321 34.67 23.12 -6.67
CA GLU A 321 35.99 22.48 -6.71
C GLU A 321 35.87 21.00 -6.33
N ARG A 322 36.59 20.13 -7.05
CA ARG A 322 36.64 18.69 -6.77
C ARG A 322 38.03 18.32 -6.26
N VAL A 323 38.07 17.74 -5.07
CA VAL A 323 39.20 16.97 -4.57
C VAL A 323 38.74 15.51 -4.46
N SER A 324 39.42 14.61 -5.16
CA SER A 324 39.02 13.20 -5.21
C SER A 324 40.20 12.26 -5.17
N VAL A 325 40.04 11.16 -4.41
CA VAL A 325 40.96 10.03 -4.40
C VAL A 325 40.20 8.81 -4.91
N GLY A 326 40.70 8.18 -5.98
CA GLY A 326 40.08 7.03 -6.65
C GLY A 326 39.32 7.39 -7.93
N HIS A 327 39.47 6.56 -8.96
CA HIS A 327 38.95 6.81 -10.32
C HIS A 327 37.41 6.99 -10.40
N ASN A 328 36.65 6.38 -9.48
CA ASN A 328 35.18 6.41 -9.48
C ASN A 328 34.58 7.27 -8.35
N ALA A 329 35.38 8.03 -7.60
CA ALA A 329 34.93 8.79 -6.44
C ALA A 329 33.84 9.85 -6.77
N GLY A 330 33.73 10.26 -8.04
CA GLY A 330 32.71 11.18 -8.52
C GLY A 330 31.59 10.54 -9.35
N MET A 331 31.45 9.21 -9.36
CA MET A 331 30.55 8.48 -10.29
C MET A 331 29.07 8.90 -10.18
N TYR A 332 28.61 9.19 -8.96
CA TYR A 332 27.23 9.64 -8.69
C TYR A 332 27.17 11.13 -8.31
N SER A 333 28.15 11.92 -8.76
CA SER A 333 28.23 13.33 -8.42
C SER A 333 27.02 14.09 -8.99
N THR A 334 26.41 14.93 -8.17
CA THR A 334 25.36 15.87 -8.58
C THR A 334 25.93 17.15 -9.20
N PHE A 335 27.26 17.31 -9.22
CA PHE A 335 27.92 18.55 -9.62
C PHE A 335 28.78 18.44 -10.87
N GLN A 336 29.08 17.23 -11.32
CA GLN A 336 29.81 17.02 -12.58
C GLN A 336 29.33 15.74 -13.26
N PRO A 337 29.39 15.68 -14.60
CA PRO A 337 28.98 14.51 -15.34
C PRO A 337 29.85 13.29 -15.07
N PRO A 338 29.25 12.08 -15.07
CA PRO A 338 30.01 10.84 -15.02
C PRO A 338 30.86 10.69 -16.29
N THR A 339 32.02 10.09 -16.16
CA THR A 339 32.85 9.70 -17.32
C THR A 339 32.18 8.56 -18.10
N PRO A 340 32.57 8.30 -19.38
CA PRO A 340 32.08 7.13 -20.11
C PRO A 340 32.31 5.80 -19.37
N ALA A 341 33.45 5.66 -18.68
CA ALA A 341 33.76 4.46 -17.89
C ALA A 341 32.84 4.32 -16.66
N GLN A 342 32.53 5.43 -15.98
CA GLN A 342 31.58 5.47 -14.87
C GLN A 342 30.16 5.15 -15.33
N ARG A 343 29.70 5.71 -16.46
CA ARG A 343 28.41 5.35 -17.08
C ARG A 343 28.34 3.85 -17.43
N ALA A 344 29.42 3.31 -18.00
CA ALA A 344 29.50 1.89 -18.31
C ALA A 344 29.48 1.00 -17.05
N ALA A 345 30.04 1.48 -15.93
CA ALA A 345 29.96 0.77 -14.65
C ALA A 345 28.52 0.71 -14.10
N VAL A 346 27.81 1.84 -14.07
CA VAL A 346 26.39 1.90 -13.68
C VAL A 346 25.54 1.05 -14.63
N ALA A 347 25.84 1.06 -15.94
CA ALA A 347 25.16 0.19 -16.88
C ALA A 347 25.34 -1.30 -16.51
N ARG A 348 26.58 -1.77 -16.28
CA ARG A 348 26.81 -3.16 -15.88
C ARG A 348 26.10 -3.53 -14.57
N GLU A 349 26.03 -2.62 -13.61
CA GLU A 349 25.28 -2.83 -12.37
C GLU A 349 23.78 -3.06 -12.65
N LEU A 350 23.17 -2.20 -13.48
CA LEU A 350 21.77 -2.35 -13.89
C LEU A 350 21.53 -3.67 -14.66
N ASP A 351 22.47 -4.10 -15.51
CA ASP A 351 22.39 -5.40 -16.20
C ASP A 351 22.40 -6.57 -15.20
N ALA A 352 23.32 -6.54 -14.24
CA ALA A 352 23.45 -7.57 -13.23
C ALA A 352 22.21 -7.66 -12.33
N VAL A 353 21.67 -6.51 -11.89
CA VAL A 353 20.45 -6.45 -11.08
C VAL A 353 19.25 -6.98 -11.85
N TYR A 354 19.09 -6.57 -13.12
CA TYR A 354 17.99 -7.06 -13.95
C TYR A 354 18.05 -8.58 -14.17
N ALA A 355 19.24 -9.09 -14.49
CA ALA A 355 19.47 -10.53 -14.68
C ALA A 355 19.19 -11.32 -13.40
N SER A 356 19.62 -10.81 -12.25
CA SER A 356 19.36 -11.45 -10.95
C SER A 356 17.87 -11.45 -10.61
N PHE A 357 17.17 -10.32 -10.82
CA PHE A 357 15.75 -10.22 -10.53
C PHE A 357 14.93 -11.17 -11.44
N THR A 358 15.16 -11.13 -12.75
CA THR A 358 14.44 -12.02 -13.69
C THR A 358 14.71 -13.49 -13.40
N ARG A 359 15.94 -13.87 -13.07
CA ARG A 359 16.28 -15.24 -12.65
C ARG A 359 15.50 -15.67 -11.41
N GLN A 360 15.49 -14.85 -10.35
CA GLN A 360 14.76 -15.17 -9.12
C GLN A 360 13.26 -15.36 -9.36
N VAL A 361 12.66 -14.53 -10.22
CA VAL A 361 11.25 -14.70 -10.60
C VAL A 361 11.05 -15.99 -11.39
N ALA A 362 11.91 -16.27 -12.37
CA ALA A 362 11.83 -17.48 -13.20
C ALA A 362 11.89 -18.76 -12.34
N GLU A 363 12.86 -18.82 -11.43
CA GLU A 363 13.08 -19.95 -10.52
C GLU A 363 11.91 -20.12 -9.56
N ALA A 364 11.46 -19.05 -8.91
CA ALA A 364 10.44 -19.15 -7.87
C ALA A 364 9.03 -19.39 -8.43
N ARG A 365 8.77 -18.93 -9.66
CA ARG A 365 7.45 -19.03 -10.31
C ARG A 365 7.39 -20.14 -11.36
N ASN A 366 8.50 -20.85 -11.59
CA ASN A 366 8.65 -21.89 -12.60
C ASN A 366 8.19 -21.43 -14.00
N LEU A 367 8.64 -20.23 -14.39
CA LEU A 367 8.30 -19.62 -15.68
C LEU A 367 9.44 -19.82 -16.67
N ASP A 368 9.11 -20.21 -17.90
CA ASP A 368 10.06 -20.28 -19.00
C ASP A 368 10.53 -18.88 -19.46
N ALA A 369 11.58 -18.85 -20.29
CA ALA A 369 12.18 -17.61 -20.77
C ALA A 369 11.19 -16.70 -21.53
N THR A 370 10.29 -17.29 -22.31
CA THR A 370 9.29 -16.55 -23.10
C THR A 370 8.27 -15.87 -22.18
N ARG A 371 7.79 -16.59 -21.18
CA ARG A 371 6.85 -16.05 -20.18
C ARG A 371 7.50 -14.98 -19.31
N ILE A 372 8.77 -15.15 -18.96
CA ILE A 372 9.53 -14.13 -18.23
C ILE A 372 9.74 -12.88 -19.08
N ASP A 373 10.13 -12.99 -20.36
CA ASP A 373 10.29 -11.80 -21.22
C ASP A 373 8.96 -11.02 -21.38
N ALA A 374 7.85 -11.74 -21.53
CA ALA A 374 6.51 -11.13 -21.60
C ALA A 374 6.11 -10.44 -20.29
N ALA A 375 6.44 -11.05 -19.15
CA ALA A 375 6.06 -10.57 -17.81
C ALA A 375 7.03 -9.54 -17.22
N ALA A 376 8.26 -9.44 -17.72
CA ALA A 376 9.30 -8.58 -17.18
C ALA A 376 9.39 -7.24 -17.93
N ARG A 377 10.63 -6.78 -18.15
CA ARG A 377 10.94 -5.53 -18.89
C ARG A 377 10.34 -4.26 -18.27
N GLY A 378 9.98 -4.33 -16.99
CA GLY A 378 9.41 -3.24 -16.20
C GLY A 378 7.89 -3.10 -16.24
N ARG A 379 7.17 -3.98 -16.95
CA ARG A 379 5.70 -3.91 -17.08
C ARG A 379 5.00 -4.02 -15.72
N VAL A 380 4.02 -3.15 -15.49
CA VAL A 380 3.06 -3.28 -14.39
C VAL A 380 1.85 -4.08 -14.85
N PHE A 381 1.28 -4.86 -13.93
CA PHE A 381 0.05 -5.63 -14.15
C PHE A 381 -0.96 -5.35 -13.05
N SER A 382 -2.25 -5.44 -13.38
CA SER A 382 -3.30 -5.65 -12.38
C SER A 382 -3.15 -7.05 -11.77
N GLY A 383 -3.78 -7.31 -10.62
CA GLY A 383 -3.73 -8.63 -9.99
C GLY A 383 -4.30 -9.72 -10.89
N VAL A 384 -5.37 -9.42 -11.64
CA VAL A 384 -5.95 -10.37 -12.60
C VAL A 384 -5.00 -10.71 -13.75
N ASP A 385 -4.30 -9.72 -14.28
CA ASP A 385 -3.35 -9.96 -15.38
C ASP A 385 -2.07 -10.62 -14.88
N ALA A 386 -1.62 -10.28 -13.67
CA ALA A 386 -0.51 -10.96 -12.99
C ALA A 386 -0.83 -12.44 -12.73
N ARG A 387 -2.07 -12.77 -12.35
CA ARG A 387 -2.52 -14.16 -12.20
C ARG A 387 -2.48 -14.90 -13.54
N ARG A 388 -3.01 -14.29 -14.62
CA ARG A 388 -2.96 -14.86 -15.98
C ARG A 388 -1.52 -15.08 -16.46
N ALA A 389 -0.61 -14.16 -16.13
CA ALA A 389 0.81 -14.27 -16.46
C ALA A 389 1.53 -15.36 -15.65
N GLY A 390 0.97 -15.84 -14.53
CA GLY A 390 1.59 -16.81 -13.62
C GLY A 390 2.44 -16.18 -12.51
N LEU A 391 2.41 -14.85 -12.39
CA LEU A 391 3.15 -14.09 -11.39
C LEU A 391 2.51 -14.15 -9.99
N VAL A 392 1.20 -14.41 -9.93
CA VAL A 392 0.40 -14.51 -8.71
C VAL A 392 -0.31 -15.87 -8.66
N ASP A 393 -0.49 -16.42 -7.47
CA ASP A 393 -1.11 -17.72 -7.24
C ASP A 393 -2.62 -17.63 -7.05
N GLU A 394 -3.14 -16.63 -6.35
CA GLU A 394 -4.57 -16.54 -6.06
C GLU A 394 -5.08 -15.10 -6.10
N LEU A 395 -6.35 -14.95 -6.49
CA LEU A 395 -7.05 -13.66 -6.47
C LEU A 395 -7.87 -13.54 -5.17
N GLY A 396 -7.46 -12.64 -4.29
CA GLY A 396 -8.15 -12.39 -3.03
C GLY A 396 -7.45 -11.37 -2.14
N GLY A 397 -8.02 -11.16 -0.95
CA GLY A 397 -7.46 -10.27 0.06
C GLY A 397 -6.76 -11.01 1.20
N LEU A 398 -6.52 -10.26 2.29
CA LEU A 398 -5.90 -10.78 3.52
C LEU A 398 -6.63 -12.00 4.08
N GLN A 399 -7.97 -12.02 4.02
CA GLN A 399 -8.74 -13.14 4.54
C GLN A 399 -8.46 -14.44 3.79
N LEU A 400 -8.30 -14.38 2.46
CA LEU A 400 -7.92 -15.55 1.67
C LEU A 400 -6.50 -16.00 2.03
N ALA A 401 -5.55 -15.07 2.15
CA ALA A 401 -4.19 -15.38 2.56
C ALA A 401 -4.14 -16.06 3.95
N LEU A 402 -4.93 -15.59 4.91
CA LEU A 402 -5.07 -16.21 6.24
C LEU A 402 -5.68 -17.62 6.15
N ASN A 403 -6.70 -17.83 5.31
CA ASN A 403 -7.30 -19.14 5.11
C ASN A 403 -6.31 -20.14 4.47
N ILE A 404 -5.53 -19.69 3.49
CA ILE A 404 -4.47 -20.51 2.86
C ILE A 404 -3.36 -20.82 3.88
N ALA A 405 -2.96 -19.83 4.69
CA ALA A 405 -1.99 -20.02 5.76
C ALA A 405 -2.46 -21.07 6.79
N LYS A 406 -3.75 -21.00 7.19
CA LYS A 406 -4.38 -22.03 8.05
C LYS A 406 -4.30 -23.42 7.43
N ALA A 407 -4.72 -23.55 6.16
CA ALA A 407 -4.74 -24.83 5.47
C ALA A 407 -3.33 -25.44 5.37
N LYS A 408 -2.33 -24.64 4.96
CA LYS A 408 -0.93 -25.10 4.88
C LYS A 408 -0.29 -25.39 6.23
N ALA A 409 -0.76 -24.76 7.31
CA ALA A 409 -0.34 -25.05 8.67
C ALA A 409 -0.98 -26.32 9.26
N GLY A 410 -1.90 -26.98 8.54
CA GLY A 410 -2.68 -28.12 9.04
C GLY A 410 -3.74 -27.72 10.07
N ILE A 411 -4.17 -26.46 10.08
CA ILE A 411 -5.22 -25.97 10.98
C ILE A 411 -6.58 -26.16 10.30
N GLU A 412 -7.48 -26.90 10.95
CA GLU A 412 -8.85 -27.09 10.47
C GLU A 412 -9.57 -25.77 10.18
N GLU A 413 -10.40 -25.75 9.14
CA GLU A 413 -11.09 -24.55 8.68
C GLU A 413 -11.98 -23.93 9.78
N THR A 414 -12.64 -24.75 10.58
CA THR A 414 -13.56 -24.34 11.66
C THR A 414 -12.84 -23.78 12.89
N LYS A 415 -11.55 -24.09 13.08
CA LYS A 415 -10.78 -23.62 14.25
C LYS A 415 -10.51 -22.12 14.15
N ARG A 416 -10.67 -21.42 15.29
CA ARG A 416 -10.26 -20.01 15.39
C ARG A 416 -8.74 -19.92 15.44
N ILE A 417 -8.20 -18.88 14.83
CA ILE A 417 -6.78 -18.54 14.89
C ILE A 417 -6.58 -17.22 15.60
N GLU A 418 -5.43 -17.09 16.26
CA GLU A 418 -4.93 -15.79 16.70
C GLU A 418 -4.07 -15.20 15.58
N VAL A 419 -4.37 -13.97 15.15
CA VAL A 419 -3.50 -13.23 14.23
C VAL A 419 -2.66 -12.28 15.04
N ARG A 420 -1.36 -12.57 15.15
CA ARG A 420 -0.41 -11.74 15.92
C ARG A 420 0.45 -10.92 14.97
N ARG A 421 0.56 -9.61 15.22
CA ARG A 421 1.36 -8.70 14.40
C ARG A 421 2.85 -8.82 14.76
N TYR A 422 3.71 -8.75 13.74
CA TYR A 422 5.16 -8.76 13.89
C TYR A 422 5.77 -7.56 13.13
N PRO A 423 6.57 -6.69 13.78
CA PRO A 423 6.83 -6.67 15.23
C PRO A 423 5.55 -6.40 16.04
N ASP A 424 5.55 -6.78 17.33
CA ASP A 424 4.40 -6.56 18.20
C ASP A 424 4.13 -5.04 18.33
N GLU A 425 2.85 -4.65 18.30
CA GLU A 425 2.48 -3.23 18.43
C GLU A 425 2.79 -2.70 19.83
N SER A 426 2.77 -3.59 20.83
CA SER A 426 3.22 -3.26 22.19
C SER A 426 4.71 -2.94 22.24
N ASP A 427 5.56 -3.64 21.46
CA ASP A 427 6.98 -3.31 21.35
C ASP A 427 7.22 -1.95 20.70
N ARG A 428 6.35 -1.49 19.78
CA ARG A 428 6.49 -0.15 19.18
C ARG A 428 6.18 0.94 20.19
N TRP A 429 5.11 0.79 20.96
CA TRP A 429 4.73 1.74 22.01
C TRP A 429 5.71 1.71 23.19
N GLN A 430 6.21 0.54 23.59
CA GLN A 430 7.26 0.41 24.60
C GLN A 430 8.55 1.06 24.13
N ARG A 431 9.02 0.80 22.90
CA ARG A 431 10.20 1.48 22.34
C ARG A 431 10.03 2.99 22.25
N MET A 432 8.84 3.47 21.89
CA MET A 432 8.52 4.89 21.88
C MET A 432 8.54 5.48 23.29
N PHE A 433 7.94 4.80 24.27
CA PHE A 433 7.85 5.24 25.66
C PHE A 433 9.22 5.21 26.36
N GLU A 434 9.99 4.14 26.21
CA GLU A 434 11.36 4.00 26.71
C GLU A 434 12.28 5.07 26.13
N LYS A 435 12.18 5.37 24.83
CA LYS A 435 12.95 6.46 24.23
C LYS A 435 12.49 7.85 24.68
N LEU A 436 11.19 8.06 24.88
CA LEU A 436 10.67 9.33 25.43
C LEU A 436 11.18 9.56 26.86
N LEU A 437 11.27 8.49 27.65
CA LEU A 437 11.88 8.49 28.98
C LEU A 437 13.40 8.68 28.94
N HIS A 438 14.09 8.09 27.97
CA HIS A 438 15.53 8.28 27.76
C HIS A 438 15.87 9.72 27.32
N VAL A 439 15.07 10.31 26.42
CA VAL A 439 15.18 11.74 26.03
C VAL A 439 14.85 12.65 27.22
N ALA A 440 13.98 12.21 28.14
CA ALA A 440 13.67 12.91 29.38
C ALA A 440 14.64 12.61 30.54
N GLY A 441 15.68 11.79 30.34
CA GLY A 441 16.70 11.48 31.35
C GLY A 441 16.20 10.69 32.58
N VAL A 442 15.11 9.93 32.45
CA VAL A 442 14.52 9.18 33.58
C VAL A 442 14.90 7.71 33.49
N ASP A 443 15.91 7.29 34.28
CA ASP A 443 16.13 5.87 34.62
C ASP A 443 15.06 5.44 35.63
N VAL A 444 14.32 4.37 35.35
CA VAL A 444 13.36 3.83 36.32
C VAL A 444 13.48 2.32 36.47
N GLY A 445 14.07 1.92 37.61
CA GLY A 445 13.71 0.68 38.30
C GLY A 445 12.26 0.72 38.80
N PRO A 446 11.73 -0.42 39.28
CA PRO A 446 10.30 -0.64 39.36
C PRO A 446 9.73 0.00 40.63
N THR A 447 9.24 1.23 40.50
CA THR A 447 8.09 1.86 41.18
C THR A 447 8.37 3.33 41.41
N ILE A 448 7.74 4.24 40.65
CA ILE A 448 7.78 5.68 41.00
C ILE A 448 6.41 6.34 40.79
N ARG A 449 5.92 6.96 41.87
CA ARG A 449 4.96 8.06 41.86
C ARG A 449 5.72 9.32 41.41
N LEU A 450 5.22 10.00 40.37
CA LEU A 450 5.89 11.18 39.80
C LEU A 450 6.10 12.31 40.84
N PRO A 451 7.29 12.94 40.86
CA PRO A 451 7.57 14.13 41.68
C PRO A 451 6.62 15.29 41.38
N ARG A 452 6.40 16.16 42.37
CA ARG A 452 5.43 17.26 42.31
C ARG A 452 5.77 18.27 41.22
N GLU A 453 7.05 18.56 41.00
CA GLU A 453 7.53 19.53 40.01
C GLU A 453 7.23 19.08 38.57
N VAL A 454 7.35 17.78 38.30
CA VAL A 454 7.03 17.17 37.00
C VAL A 454 5.52 17.28 36.72
N ARG A 455 4.70 17.01 37.74
CA ARG A 455 3.24 17.10 37.65
C ARG A 455 2.74 18.54 37.44
N GLU A 456 3.41 19.53 38.05
CA GLU A 456 3.10 20.94 37.86
C GLU A 456 3.57 21.46 36.49
N THR A 457 4.70 20.96 35.98
CA THR A 457 5.21 21.29 34.63
C THR A 457 4.29 20.73 33.55
N LEU A 458 3.84 19.48 33.67
CA LEU A 458 2.86 18.88 32.75
C LEU A 458 1.53 19.63 32.75
N ALA A 459 1.06 20.09 33.92
CA ALA A 459 -0.15 20.92 34.02
C ALA A 459 -0.02 22.27 33.29
N ARG A 460 1.17 22.90 33.28
CA ARG A 460 1.43 24.14 32.54
C ARG A 460 1.39 23.96 31.02
N PHE A 461 1.69 22.76 30.53
CA PHE A 461 1.53 22.39 29.12
C PHE A 461 0.13 21.82 28.80
N GLY A 462 -0.84 21.93 29.72
CA GLY A 462 -2.21 21.44 29.54
C GLY A 462 -2.34 19.91 29.61
N ILE A 463 -1.27 19.19 29.95
CA ILE A 463 -1.24 17.74 30.05
C ILE A 463 -1.67 17.36 31.47
N THR A 464 -2.95 17.00 31.64
CA THR A 464 -3.44 16.38 32.87
C THR A 464 -3.61 14.88 32.66
N LEU A 465 -2.77 14.08 33.32
CA LEU A 465 -2.91 12.63 33.34
C LEU A 465 -4.05 12.26 34.29
N ARG A 466 -5.25 12.06 33.75
CA ARG A 466 -6.30 11.23 34.36
C ARG A 466 -6.49 9.98 33.52
N PRO A 467 -6.80 8.82 34.12
CA PRO A 467 -7.01 7.59 33.37
C PRO A 467 -8.19 7.78 32.40
N GLY A 468 -7.94 7.59 31.10
CA GLY A 468 -9.02 7.32 30.14
C GLY A 468 -9.40 8.40 29.13
N ASN A 469 -8.69 9.53 28.96
CA ASN A 469 -8.87 10.39 27.77
C ASN A 469 -7.71 11.38 27.61
N VAL A 470 -6.97 11.32 26.49
CA VAL A 470 -6.03 12.37 26.07
C VAL A 470 -6.74 13.22 25.02
N ARG A 471 -7.06 14.48 25.36
CA ARG A 471 -7.55 15.48 24.40
C ARG A 471 -6.41 16.47 24.12
N LEU A 472 -6.02 16.60 22.86
CA LEU A 472 -5.14 17.68 22.40
C LEU A 472 -5.95 18.97 22.19
N PRO A 473 -5.39 20.15 22.48
CA PRO A 473 -6.03 21.43 22.17
C PRO A 473 -6.01 21.73 20.66
N PRO A 474 -6.95 22.55 20.13
CA PRO A 474 -6.98 22.93 18.73
C PRO A 474 -5.84 23.93 18.40
N LEU A 475 -5.23 23.76 17.22
CA LEU A 475 -4.20 24.66 16.69
C LEU A 475 -4.81 25.98 16.19
N PRO A 476 -4.15 27.14 16.38
CA PRO A 476 -4.56 28.42 15.82
C PRO A 476 -4.30 28.52 14.30
N PRO A 477 -5.01 29.40 13.57
CA PRO A 477 -4.91 29.50 12.11
C PRO A 477 -3.59 30.14 11.66
N LEU A 478 -2.87 29.46 10.78
CA LEU A 478 -1.64 29.95 10.15
C LEU A 478 -1.95 30.49 8.75
N TRP A 479 -2.26 31.78 8.65
CA TRP A 479 -2.04 32.60 7.44
C TRP A 479 -1.59 34.00 7.86
N ARG A 480 -0.37 34.37 7.47
CA ARG A 480 0.00 35.72 7.02
C ARG A 480 1.02 35.58 5.91
#